data_AF-A0A323TL60-F1
#
_entry.id   AF-A0A323TL60-F1
#
_cell.length_a   1.000
_cell.length_b   1.000
_cell.length_c   1.000
_cell.angle_alpha   90.00
_cell.angle_beta   90.00
_cell.angle_gamma   90.00
#
_symmetry.space_group_name_H-M   'P 1'
#
loop_
_entity.id
_entity.type
_entity.pdbx_description
1 polymer ?
#
loop_
_entity_poly.entity_id
_entity_poly.type
_entity_poly.pdbx_seq_one_letter_code
_entity_poly.pdbx_strand_id
1 'polypeptide(L)'
;MHMLLTGRWTRVEGKEKASAESVESYLIHAIIKAKTKEVKAEKRLFRAGLYMLGIIAIFSLYLSFNWKVLTESSSFLAGIATDPIVLLFMLLTGLVYVHLHNMKFKYEKAESDYDKLKEDMIERASEIWSDSNRWKDRPEILRDLKEKYNINLYHK
;
A
#
# COMPACT_ATOMS: atom_id res chain seq x y z
N MET A 1 36.11 21.29 -43.04
CA MET A 1 35.95 21.17 -41.56
C MET A 1 34.47 21.03 -41.17
N HIS A 2 33.71 20.15 -41.85
CA HIS A 2 32.26 19.99 -41.63
C HIS A 2 31.85 18.54 -41.30
N MET A 3 32.81 17.61 -41.31
CA MET A 3 32.57 16.16 -41.18
C MET A 3 32.83 15.61 -39.76
N LEU A 4 33.46 16.39 -38.87
CA LEU A 4 33.74 16.00 -37.48
C LEU A 4 32.60 16.34 -36.49
N LEU A 5 31.63 17.16 -36.91
CA LEU A 5 30.52 17.58 -36.04
C LEU A 5 29.41 16.52 -36.01
N THR A 6 29.11 15.84 -37.12
CA THR A 6 28.01 14.86 -37.22
C THR A 6 28.19 13.62 -36.33
N GLY A 7 29.43 13.16 -36.14
CA GLY A 7 29.75 12.03 -35.24
C GLY A 7 29.62 12.36 -33.74
N ARG A 8 29.66 13.66 -33.37
CA ARG A 8 29.47 14.09 -31.98
C ARG A 8 27.99 14.17 -31.60
N TRP A 9 27.14 14.62 -32.51
CA TRP A 9 25.68 14.70 -32.30
C TRP A 9 25.02 13.32 -32.18
N THR A 10 25.37 12.39 -33.07
CA THR A 10 24.88 10.99 -33.02
C THR A 10 25.29 10.26 -31.73
N ARG A 11 26.46 10.56 -31.17
CA ARG A 11 26.92 10.00 -29.89
C ARG A 11 26.19 10.59 -28.68
N VAL A 12 25.81 11.86 -28.72
CA VAL A 12 25.04 12.51 -27.65
C VAL A 12 23.60 11.99 -27.65
N GLU A 13 22.95 11.92 -28.81
CA GLU A 13 21.60 11.33 -28.95
C GLU A 13 21.55 9.87 -28.47
N GLY A 14 22.58 9.07 -28.79
CA GLY A 14 22.66 7.68 -28.31
C GLY A 14 22.78 7.55 -26.78
N LYS A 15 23.50 8.47 -26.13
CA LYS A 15 23.61 8.50 -24.66
C LYS A 15 22.31 8.98 -24.00
N GLU A 16 21.64 9.95 -24.59
CA GLU A 16 20.38 10.50 -24.09
C GLU A 16 19.26 9.46 -24.15
N LYS A 17 19.16 8.72 -25.27
CA LYS A 17 18.22 7.61 -25.45
C LYS A 17 18.45 6.47 -24.46
N ALA A 18 19.69 6.04 -24.27
CA ALA A 18 20.02 4.99 -23.28
C ALA A 18 19.71 5.43 -21.84
N SER A 19 19.92 6.71 -21.52
CA SER A 19 19.56 7.27 -20.22
C SER A 19 18.04 7.28 -20.02
N ALA A 20 17.28 7.74 -21.01
CA ALA A 20 15.82 7.83 -20.94
C ALA A 20 15.14 6.45 -20.84
N GLU A 21 15.69 5.42 -21.48
CA GLU A 21 15.23 4.03 -21.39
C GLU A 21 15.49 3.42 -20.01
N SER A 22 16.64 3.74 -19.42
CA SER A 22 16.94 3.33 -18.05
C SER A 22 16.00 3.98 -17.02
N VAL A 23 15.63 5.24 -17.22
CA VAL A 23 14.74 6.01 -16.33
C VAL A 23 13.30 5.51 -16.42
N GLU A 24 12.79 5.25 -17.62
CA GLU A 24 11.44 4.72 -17.82
C GLU A 24 11.27 3.34 -17.18
N SER A 25 12.19 2.41 -17.44
CA SER A 25 12.16 1.07 -16.84
C SER A 25 12.24 1.13 -15.31
N TYR A 26 13.07 2.04 -14.78
CA TYR A 26 13.19 2.26 -13.34
C TYR A 26 11.88 2.79 -12.72
N LEU A 27 11.23 3.77 -13.33
CA LEU A 27 9.97 4.34 -12.84
C LEU A 27 8.82 3.32 -12.88
N ILE A 28 8.72 2.55 -13.96
CA ILE A 28 7.74 1.47 -14.09
C ILE A 28 7.95 0.41 -13.00
N HIS A 29 9.19 -0.01 -12.77
CA HIS A 29 9.49 -0.94 -11.66
C HIS A 29 9.19 -0.34 -10.30
N ALA A 30 9.47 0.95 -10.10
CA ALA A 30 9.20 1.63 -8.84
C ALA A 30 7.70 1.68 -8.54
N ILE A 31 6.84 2.01 -9.51
CA ILE A 31 5.39 2.10 -9.28
C ILE A 31 4.75 0.73 -9.08
N ILE A 32 5.18 -0.28 -9.83
CA ILE A 32 4.75 -1.67 -9.62
C ILE A 32 5.13 -2.14 -8.21
N LYS A 33 6.36 -1.83 -7.77
CA LYS A 33 6.84 -2.18 -6.43
C LYS A 33 6.06 -1.44 -5.34
N ALA A 34 5.76 -0.16 -5.54
CA ALA A 34 4.93 0.64 -4.63
C ALA A 34 3.52 0.07 -4.52
N LYS A 35 2.85 -0.21 -5.65
CA LYS A 35 1.51 -0.80 -5.66
C LYS A 35 1.48 -2.18 -5.00
N THR A 36 2.49 -3.01 -5.26
CA THR A 36 2.61 -4.32 -4.62
C THR A 36 2.80 -4.21 -3.11
N LYS A 37 3.52 -3.18 -2.64
CA LYS A 37 3.73 -2.92 -1.20
C LYS A 37 2.44 -2.46 -0.53
N GLU A 38 1.68 -1.58 -1.16
CA GLU A 38 0.35 -1.13 -0.73
C GLU A 38 -0.61 -2.32 -0.58
N VAL A 39 -0.80 -3.12 -1.62
CA VAL A 39 -1.68 -4.31 -1.60
C VAL A 39 -1.24 -5.33 -0.53
N LYS A 40 0.07 -5.52 -0.33
CA LYS A 40 0.58 -6.39 0.74
C LYS A 40 0.27 -5.81 2.13
N ALA A 41 0.35 -4.50 2.31
CA ALA A 41 0.00 -3.83 3.56
C ALA A 41 -1.50 -3.90 3.84
N GLU A 42 -2.33 -3.69 2.81
CA GLU A 42 -3.78 -3.83 2.86
C GLU A 42 -4.19 -5.25 3.29
N LYS A 43 -3.65 -6.29 2.65
CA LYS A 43 -3.90 -7.70 3.03
C LYS A 43 -3.44 -8.02 4.45
N ARG A 44 -2.42 -7.34 4.97
CA ARG A 44 -1.98 -7.51 6.37
C ARG A 44 -2.95 -6.81 7.33
N LEU A 45 -3.40 -5.60 6.98
CA LEU A 45 -4.40 -4.86 7.72
C LEU A 45 -5.73 -5.63 7.79
N PHE A 46 -6.20 -6.17 6.67
CA PHE A 46 -7.42 -6.96 6.60
C PHE A 46 -7.34 -8.22 7.48
N ARG A 47 -6.21 -8.96 7.41
CA ARG A 47 -5.98 -10.12 8.28
C ARG A 47 -5.94 -9.73 9.76
N ALA A 48 -5.28 -8.62 10.11
CA ALA A 48 -5.27 -8.10 11.48
C ALA A 48 -6.67 -7.72 11.96
N GLY A 49 -7.48 -7.10 11.09
CA GLY A 49 -8.88 -6.78 11.37
C GLY A 49 -9.73 -8.03 11.60
N LEU A 50 -9.53 -9.09 10.80
CA LEU A 50 -10.23 -10.36 10.97
C LEU A 50 -9.88 -11.03 12.32
N TYR A 51 -8.60 -10.98 12.74
CA TYR A 51 -8.21 -11.46 14.07
C TYR A 51 -8.87 -10.67 15.20
N MET A 52 -8.96 -9.34 15.08
CA MET A 52 -9.64 -8.49 16.05
C MET A 52 -11.13 -8.82 16.15
N LEU A 53 -11.82 -9.00 15.01
CA LEU A 53 -13.21 -9.42 14.97
C LEU A 53 -13.40 -10.81 15.61
N GLY A 54 -12.50 -11.75 15.35
CA GLY A 54 -12.53 -13.08 15.95
C GLY A 54 -12.41 -13.03 17.48
N ILE A 55 -11.49 -12.23 18.00
CA ILE A 55 -11.30 -12.04 19.46
C ILE A 55 -12.54 -11.41 20.08
N ILE A 56 -13.10 -10.37 19.47
CA ILE A 56 -14.32 -9.72 19.95
C ILE A 56 -15.48 -10.72 19.94
N ALA A 57 -15.65 -11.50 18.89
CA ALA A 57 -16.71 -12.51 18.80
C ALA A 57 -16.59 -13.57 19.91
N ILE A 58 -15.39 -14.09 20.16
CA ILE A 58 -15.14 -15.04 21.25
C ILE A 58 -15.43 -14.41 22.60
N PHE A 59 -14.99 -13.16 22.81
CA PHE A 59 -15.23 -12.44 24.06
C PHE A 59 -16.73 -12.18 24.30
N SER A 60 -17.48 -11.77 23.26
CA SER A 60 -18.93 -11.60 23.32
C SER A 60 -19.66 -12.91 23.63
N LEU A 61 -19.21 -14.04 23.06
CA LEU A 61 -19.74 -15.36 23.41
C LEU A 61 -19.47 -15.71 24.87
N TYR A 62 -18.24 -15.48 25.36
CA TYR A 62 -17.88 -15.71 26.76
C TYR A 62 -18.81 -14.94 27.72
N LEU A 63 -19.02 -13.65 27.46
CA LEU A 63 -19.93 -12.82 28.27
C LEU A 63 -21.38 -13.29 28.19
N SER A 64 -21.83 -13.77 27.03
CA SER A 64 -23.19 -14.29 26.85
C SER A 64 -23.43 -15.57 27.66
N PHE A 65 -22.46 -16.50 27.68
CA PHE A 65 -22.56 -17.73 28.45
C PHE A 65 -22.46 -17.48 29.97
N ASN A 66 -21.58 -16.57 30.39
CA ASN A 66 -21.37 -16.27 31.81
C ASN A 66 -22.26 -15.13 32.32
N TRP A 67 -23.25 -14.70 31.53
CA TRP A 67 -24.10 -13.55 31.83
C TRP A 67 -24.70 -13.63 33.23
N LYS A 68 -25.31 -14.78 33.56
CA LYS A 68 -25.96 -14.99 34.88
C LYS A 68 -24.97 -14.84 36.03
N VAL A 69 -23.80 -15.48 35.93
CA VAL A 69 -22.73 -15.45 36.94
C VAL A 69 -22.19 -14.03 37.12
N LEU A 70 -21.99 -13.30 36.03
CA LEU A 70 -21.50 -11.91 36.04
C LEU A 70 -22.54 -10.93 36.63
N THR A 71 -23.83 -11.25 36.55
CA THR A 71 -24.93 -10.43 37.09
C THR A 71 -25.32 -10.77 38.54
N GLU A 72 -24.85 -11.88 39.11
CA GLU A 72 -25.12 -12.21 40.53
C GLU A 72 -24.32 -11.36 41.51
N SER A 73 -23.26 -10.70 41.02
CA SER A 73 -22.48 -9.73 41.79
C SER A 73 -23.32 -8.48 42.06
N SER A 74 -23.21 -7.89 43.26
CA SER A 74 -23.92 -6.67 43.66
C SER A 74 -23.65 -5.45 42.73
N SER A 75 -22.58 -5.52 41.93
CA SER A 75 -22.28 -4.58 40.85
C SER A 75 -21.65 -5.31 39.66
N PHE A 76 -22.22 -5.12 38.47
CA PHE A 76 -21.71 -5.67 37.20
C PHE A 76 -20.24 -5.30 36.93
N LEU A 77 -19.85 -4.06 37.26
CA LEU A 77 -18.47 -3.60 37.12
C LEU A 77 -17.52 -4.36 38.04
N ALA A 78 -17.97 -4.72 39.25
CA ALA A 78 -17.17 -5.51 40.18
C ALA A 78 -17.00 -6.96 39.69
N GLY A 79 -18.03 -7.53 39.06
CA GLY A 79 -17.95 -8.86 38.43
C GLY A 79 -16.95 -8.89 37.27
N ILE A 80 -16.93 -7.86 36.44
CA ILE A 80 -15.94 -7.71 35.35
C ILE A 80 -14.52 -7.49 35.88
N ALA A 81 -14.36 -6.67 36.91
CA ALA A 81 -13.05 -6.30 37.45
C ALA A 81 -12.37 -7.43 38.23
N THR A 82 -13.14 -8.41 38.70
CA THR A 82 -12.62 -9.55 39.48
C THR A 82 -12.45 -10.82 38.63
N ASP A 83 -13.05 -10.88 37.43
CA ASP A 83 -12.92 -12.03 36.54
C ASP A 83 -11.55 -12.02 35.80
N PRO A 84 -10.65 -12.97 36.08
CA PRO A 84 -9.32 -13.02 35.46
C PRO A 84 -9.36 -13.27 33.95
N ILE A 85 -10.40 -13.95 33.44
CA ILE A 85 -10.59 -14.20 32.02
C ILE A 85 -10.98 -12.90 31.32
N VAL A 86 -11.88 -12.11 31.91
CA VAL A 86 -12.24 -10.80 31.35
C VAL A 86 -11.05 -9.84 31.32
N LEU A 87 -10.26 -9.80 32.39
CA LEU A 87 -9.02 -9.00 32.43
C LEU A 87 -8.01 -9.45 31.35
N LEU A 88 -7.87 -10.76 31.13
CA LEU A 88 -7.04 -11.30 30.06
C LEU A 88 -7.54 -10.86 28.67
N PHE A 89 -8.85 -10.92 28.43
CA PHE A 89 -9.44 -10.44 27.17
C PHE A 89 -9.27 -8.93 26.96
N MET A 90 -9.36 -8.12 28.01
CA MET A 90 -9.06 -6.69 27.93
C MET A 90 -7.61 -6.45 27.50
N LEU A 91 -6.67 -7.15 28.14
CA LEU A 91 -5.25 -7.06 27.78
C LEU A 91 -5.00 -7.49 26.33
N LEU A 92 -5.56 -8.64 25.94
CA LEU A 92 -5.44 -9.18 24.58
C LEU A 92 -6.00 -8.20 23.54
N THR A 93 -7.17 -7.62 23.82
CA THR A 93 -7.81 -6.63 22.93
C THR A 93 -6.96 -5.38 22.80
N GLY A 94 -6.35 -4.90 23.90
CA GLY A 94 -5.41 -3.78 23.87
C GLY A 94 -4.18 -4.06 23.00
N LEU A 95 -3.58 -5.25 23.14
CA LEU A 95 -2.42 -5.66 22.34
C LEU A 95 -2.78 -5.76 20.84
N VAL A 96 -3.92 -6.36 20.51
CA VAL A 96 -4.39 -6.50 19.13
C VAL A 96 -4.75 -5.14 18.55
N TYR A 97 -5.33 -4.23 19.33
CA TYR A 97 -5.62 -2.86 18.91
C TYR A 97 -4.33 -2.11 18.55
N VAL A 98 -3.30 -2.16 19.39
CA VAL A 98 -2.00 -1.56 19.10
C VAL A 98 -1.38 -2.18 17.84
N HIS A 99 -1.49 -3.49 17.68
CA HIS A 99 -1.02 -4.18 16.47
C HIS A 99 -1.76 -3.71 15.21
N LEU A 100 -3.09 -3.60 15.28
CA LEU A 100 -3.92 -3.12 14.17
C LEU A 100 -3.60 -1.67 13.80
N HIS A 101 -3.45 -0.80 14.80
CA HIS A 101 -3.07 0.60 14.62
C HIS A 101 -1.72 0.72 13.89
N ASN A 102 -0.72 -0.09 14.29
CA ASN A 102 0.57 -0.14 13.62
C ASN A 102 0.48 -0.65 12.17
N MET A 103 -0.41 -1.60 11.87
CA MET A 103 -0.63 -2.06 10.50
C MET A 103 -1.34 -1.00 9.66
N LYS A 104 -2.30 -0.27 10.25
CA LYS A 104 -3.00 0.84 9.61
C LYS A 104 -2.02 1.95 9.21
N PHE A 105 -1.15 2.37 10.12
CA PHE A 105 -0.12 3.36 9.84
C PHE A 105 0.84 2.93 8.70
N LYS A 106 1.20 1.64 8.66
CA LYS A 106 2.04 1.09 7.57
C LYS A 106 1.31 1.07 6.22
N TYR A 107 0.00 0.82 6.23
CA TYR A 107 -0.84 0.87 5.04
C TYR A 107 -0.94 2.32 4.52
N GLU A 108 -1.33 3.27 5.36
CA GLU A 108 -1.45 4.69 5.00
C GLU A 108 -0.13 5.25 4.44
N LYS A 109 1.01 4.85 5.03
CA LYS A 109 2.31 5.21 4.49
C LYS A 109 2.57 4.61 3.10
N ALA A 110 2.22 3.34 2.88
CA ALA A 110 2.42 2.68 1.59
C ALA A 110 1.50 3.24 0.50
N GLU A 111 0.27 3.59 0.86
CA GLU A 111 -0.70 4.29 0.02
C GLU A 111 -0.19 5.68 -0.36
N SER A 112 0.25 6.49 0.62
CA SER A 112 0.84 7.81 0.36
C SER A 112 2.12 7.74 -0.50
N ASP A 113 2.99 6.76 -0.27
CA ASP A 113 4.19 6.53 -1.10
C ASP A 113 3.78 6.22 -2.56
N TYR A 114 2.74 5.41 -2.76
CA TYR A 114 2.23 5.05 -4.08
C TYR A 114 1.58 6.25 -4.79
N ASP A 115 0.72 7.01 -4.09
CA ASP A 115 0.04 8.16 -4.67
C ASP A 115 1.02 9.25 -5.09
N LYS A 116 2.01 9.57 -4.25
CA LYS A 116 3.08 10.53 -4.61
C LYS A 116 3.85 10.08 -5.83
N LEU A 117 4.20 8.79 -5.91
CA LEU A 117 4.92 8.26 -7.06
C LEU A 117 4.06 8.27 -8.33
N LYS A 118 2.75 8.03 -8.19
CA LYS A 118 1.77 8.14 -9.28
C LYS A 118 1.72 9.59 -9.80
N GLU A 119 1.63 10.56 -8.90
CA GLU A 119 1.62 12.00 -9.23
C GLU A 119 2.93 12.42 -9.92
N ASP A 120 4.08 12.10 -9.33
CA ASP A 120 5.41 12.38 -9.90
C ASP A 120 5.56 11.79 -11.31
N MET A 121 5.05 10.58 -11.54
CA MET A 121 5.08 9.94 -12.86
C MET A 121 4.17 10.63 -13.88
N ILE A 122 2.99 11.11 -13.45
CA ILE A 122 2.06 11.84 -14.34
C ILE A 122 2.64 13.20 -14.70
N GLU A 123 3.24 13.92 -13.74
CA GLU A 123 3.86 15.22 -13.98
C GLU A 123 5.08 15.12 -14.91
N ARG A 124 5.94 14.11 -14.69
CA ARG A 124 7.12 13.87 -15.53
C ARG A 124 6.82 13.11 -16.81
N ALA A 125 5.58 12.73 -17.07
CA ALA A 125 5.20 11.97 -18.25
C ALA A 125 5.59 12.68 -19.56
N SER A 126 5.42 14.01 -19.62
CA SER A 126 5.80 14.81 -20.79
C SER A 126 7.32 14.84 -21.02
N GLU A 127 8.13 14.73 -19.97
CA GLU A 127 9.59 14.68 -20.05
C GLU A 127 10.08 13.28 -20.48
N ILE A 128 9.50 12.22 -19.90
CA ILE A 128 9.85 10.82 -20.15
C ILE A 128 9.52 10.40 -21.59
N TRP A 129 8.37 10.85 -22.10
CA TRP A 129 7.87 10.56 -23.45
C TRP A 129 7.95 11.78 -24.39
N SER A 130 9.01 12.58 -24.27
CA SER A 130 9.28 13.73 -25.14
C SER A 130 9.68 13.32 -26.58
N ASP A 131 10.24 12.11 -26.74
CA ASP A 131 10.68 11.57 -28.02
C ASP A 131 9.51 10.93 -28.81
N SER A 132 9.31 11.32 -30.08
CA SER A 132 8.11 10.94 -30.86
C SER A 132 7.92 9.43 -31.04
N ASN A 133 9.02 8.68 -30.99
CA ASN A 133 8.99 7.22 -31.09
C ASN A 133 8.49 6.58 -29.79
N ARG A 134 8.83 7.16 -28.64
CA ARG A 134 8.46 6.65 -27.29
C ARG A 134 7.01 6.98 -26.93
N TRP A 135 6.49 8.07 -27.51
CA TRP A 135 5.07 8.40 -27.40
C TRP A 135 4.15 7.34 -28.03
N LYS A 136 4.64 6.61 -29.05
CA LYS A 136 3.86 5.55 -29.72
C LYS A 136 3.71 4.29 -28.85
N ASP A 137 4.70 3.99 -28.01
CA ASP A 137 4.71 2.80 -27.15
C ASP A 137 4.00 3.06 -25.80
N ARG A 138 3.85 4.34 -25.42
CA ARG A 138 3.16 4.78 -24.20
C ARG A 138 1.76 4.14 -23.99
N PRO A 139 0.86 4.08 -24.98
CA PRO A 139 -0.47 3.49 -24.79
C PRO A 139 -0.41 2.01 -24.43
N GLU A 140 0.56 1.27 -24.97
CA GLU A 140 0.75 -0.15 -24.67
C GLU A 140 1.25 -0.36 -23.24
N ILE A 141 2.24 0.44 -22.81
CA ILE A 141 2.76 0.40 -21.43
C ILE A 141 1.67 0.77 -20.42
N LEU A 142 0.88 1.81 -20.71
CA LEU A 142 -0.22 2.24 -19.85
C LEU A 142 -1.34 1.18 -19.76
N ARG A 143 -1.63 0.52 -20.88
CA ARG A 143 -2.57 -0.61 -20.90
C ARG A 143 -2.05 -1.77 -20.06
N ASP A 144 -0.77 -2.14 -20.23
CA ASP A 144 -0.14 -3.21 -19.47
C ASP A 144 -0.14 -2.94 -17.96
N LEU A 145 0.13 -1.70 -17.54
CA LEU A 145 0.06 -1.30 -16.13
C LEU A 145 -1.36 -1.36 -15.56
N LYS A 146 -2.36 -0.98 -16.38
CA LYS A 146 -3.77 -1.05 -15.99
C LYS A 146 -4.26 -2.51 -15.92
N GLU A 147 -3.99 -3.33 -16.92
CA GLU A 147 -4.48 -4.71 -17.00
C GLU A 147 -3.77 -5.65 -16.03
N LYS A 148 -2.44 -5.56 -15.89
CA LYS A 148 -1.65 -6.49 -15.07
C LYS A 148 -1.57 -6.08 -13.59
N TYR A 149 -1.56 -4.77 -13.31
CA TYR A 149 -1.30 -4.26 -11.96
C TYR A 149 -2.44 -3.39 -11.41
N ASN A 150 -3.52 -3.17 -12.17
CA ASN A 150 -4.63 -2.30 -11.82
C ASN A 150 -4.17 -0.87 -11.44
N ILE A 151 -3.12 -0.39 -12.10
CA ILE A 151 -2.57 0.96 -11.92
C ILE A 151 -3.16 1.84 -13.03
N ASN A 152 -4.03 2.78 -12.67
CA ASN A 152 -4.62 3.72 -13.60
C ASN A 152 -3.81 5.03 -13.61
N LEU A 153 -3.08 5.28 -14.69
CA LEU A 153 -2.31 6.52 -14.93
C LEU A 153 -2.99 7.48 -15.92
N TYR A 154 -4.22 7.19 -16.35
CA TYR A 154 -4.93 8.01 -17.34
C TYR A 154 -5.55 9.29 -16.74
N HIS A 155 -5.73 9.34 -15.42
CA HIS A 155 -6.35 10.46 -14.71
C HIS A 155 -5.59 10.81 -13.43
N LYS A 156 -5.59 12.10 -13.11
CA LYS A 156 -5.11 12.64 -11.84
C LYS A 156 -6.06 12.21 -10.72
#